data_AF-A0A2V6TBK5-F1
#
_entry.id   AF-A0A2V6TBK5-F1
#
_cell.length_a   1.000
_cell.length_b   1.000
_cell.length_c   1.000
_cell.angle_alpha   90.00
_cell.angle_beta   90.00
_cell.angle_gamma   90.00
#
_symmetry.space_group_name_H-M   'P 1'
#
loop_
_entity.id
_entity.type
_entity.pdbx_description
1 polymer ?
#
loop_
_entity_poly.entity_id
_entity_poly.type
_entity_poly.pdbx_seq_one_letter_code
_entity_poly.pdbx_strand_id
1 'polypeptide(L)'
;MGRRSLPSVLASCRRPPGPYLLHAGRGQGRAVRPDVPRRAAGRLPRRAAGARALDGAVPGHGVQPLTHGFPWRVFLEGDRIALPDAIWQPFQNRRCNLEVCFPVRLGDLFDFPYREVWPTLEAMVDRIGPDHLLWGTDMPFQNRFCTYRQSRVWIEKYCTFLDKDSLGKIMGGTAARLLGL
;
A
#
# COMPACT_ATOMS: atom_id res chain seq x y z
N MET A 1 16.98 -74.94 -30.86
CA MET A 1 18.02 -74.16 -31.59
C MET A 1 17.41 -73.71 -32.89
N GLY A 2 17.27 -72.45 -33.30
CA GLY A 2 17.70 -71.16 -32.78
C GLY A 2 17.63 -70.19 -33.97
N ARG A 3 16.91 -69.07 -33.79
CA ARG A 3 16.76 -67.91 -34.71
C ARG A 3 15.80 -68.09 -35.91
N ARG A 4 14.73 -67.29 -35.96
CA ARG A 4 14.60 -66.08 -36.81
C ARG A 4 13.13 -65.60 -36.98
N SER A 5 12.94 -64.32 -36.69
CA SER A 5 12.03 -63.31 -37.29
C SER A 5 10.50 -63.39 -37.18
N LEU A 6 9.98 -62.39 -36.44
CA LEU A 6 8.71 -61.65 -36.45
C LEU A 6 7.65 -61.90 -37.56
N PRO A 7 6.38 -61.60 -37.23
CA PRO A 7 5.63 -60.64 -38.04
C PRO A 7 5.00 -59.51 -37.20
N SER A 8 4.87 -58.34 -37.87
CA SER A 8 3.81 -57.31 -37.78
C SER A 8 3.23 -56.98 -36.40
N VAL A 9 3.16 -55.72 -35.98
CA VAL A 9 1.99 -54.88 -36.28
C VAL A 9 2.30 -53.41 -36.01
N LEU A 10 1.83 -52.56 -36.94
CA LEU A 10 1.68 -51.11 -36.84
C LEU A 10 1.03 -50.64 -35.52
N ALA A 11 1.53 -49.56 -34.93
CA ALA A 11 0.67 -48.49 -34.41
C ALA A 11 1.45 -47.19 -34.13
N SER A 12 1.14 -46.19 -34.96
CA SER A 12 0.92 -44.78 -34.61
C SER A 12 1.95 -43.99 -33.79
N CYS A 13 2.70 -43.17 -34.53
CA CYS A 13 2.88 -41.73 -34.33
C CYS A 13 2.79 -41.08 -32.93
N ARG A 14 3.97 -40.64 -32.49
CA ARG A 14 4.31 -39.28 -31.97
C ARG A 14 3.81 -38.87 -30.58
N ARG A 15 4.74 -38.86 -29.60
CA ARG A 15 5.28 -37.66 -28.91
C ARG A 15 6.49 -38.05 -28.02
N PRO A 16 7.67 -37.43 -28.16
CA PRO A 16 8.79 -37.57 -27.21
C PRO A 16 8.88 -36.29 -26.31
N PRO A 17 9.76 -36.22 -25.29
CA PRO A 17 9.31 -36.32 -23.90
C PRO A 17 9.65 -35.05 -23.07
N GLY A 18 9.07 -34.91 -21.88
CA GLY A 18 9.73 -34.14 -20.80
C GLY A 18 10.94 -34.94 -20.27
N PRO A 19 11.48 -34.67 -19.07
CA PRO A 19 11.46 -33.50 -18.18
C PRO A 19 12.90 -33.03 -17.86
N TYR A 20 13.11 -31.94 -17.10
CA TYR A 20 14.23 -31.89 -16.13
C TYR A 20 13.91 -30.97 -14.95
N LEU A 21 13.62 -31.63 -13.83
CA LEU A 21 13.68 -31.14 -12.46
C LEU A 21 15.16 -31.22 -12.03
N LEU A 22 15.80 -30.08 -11.72
CA LEU A 22 17.14 -30.08 -11.14
C LEU A 22 17.04 -29.95 -9.61
N HIS A 23 17.31 -31.04 -8.91
CA HIS A 23 17.66 -31.03 -7.49
C HIS A 23 19.10 -30.52 -7.34
N ALA A 24 19.29 -29.43 -6.58
CA ALA A 24 20.59 -29.05 -6.04
C ALA A 24 20.64 -29.37 -4.53
N GLY A 25 21.70 -30.07 -4.14
CA GLY A 25 21.86 -30.73 -2.86
C GLY A 25 22.15 -29.80 -1.67
N ARG A 26 21.93 -30.35 -0.48
CA ARG A 26 22.26 -29.78 0.83
C ARG A 26 23.77 -29.54 0.94
N GLY A 27 24.15 -28.27 1.09
CA GLY A 27 25.44 -27.85 1.64
C GLY A 27 25.19 -27.05 2.92
N GLN A 28 25.59 -27.58 4.07
CA GLN A 28 25.61 -26.84 5.33
C GLN A 28 26.71 -25.79 5.27
N GLY A 29 26.35 -24.56 4.91
CA GLY A 29 27.21 -23.38 5.00
C GLY A 29 26.80 -22.52 6.19
N ARG A 30 27.69 -22.37 7.17
CA ARG A 30 27.60 -21.39 8.27
C ARG A 30 27.32 -20.00 7.68
N ALA A 31 26.22 -19.37 8.07
CA ALA A 31 25.92 -17.98 7.71
C ALA A 31 26.93 -17.05 8.42
N VAL A 32 27.95 -16.62 7.69
CA VAL A 32 28.81 -15.49 8.09
C VAL A 32 28.03 -14.22 7.76
N ARG A 33 27.66 -13.45 8.79
CA ARG A 33 27.05 -12.12 8.62
C ARG A 33 28.11 -11.20 7.98
N PRO A 34 27.80 -10.49 6.87
CA PRO A 34 28.71 -9.45 6.40
C PRO A 34 28.69 -8.30 7.40
N ASP A 35 29.86 -7.89 7.85
CA ASP A 35 30.09 -6.70 8.66
C ASP A 35 29.67 -5.47 7.84
N VAL A 36 28.58 -4.83 8.23
CA VAL A 36 28.14 -3.55 7.66
C VAL A 36 28.78 -2.45 8.49
N PRO A 37 29.70 -1.63 7.94
CA PRO A 37 30.32 -0.56 8.71
C PRO A 37 29.26 0.47 9.12
N ARG A 38 29.18 0.72 10.44
CA ARG A 38 28.41 1.83 11.03
C ARG A 38 28.92 3.16 10.48
N ARG A 39 28.19 3.76 9.53
CA ARG A 39 28.43 5.16 9.15
C ARG A 39 28.07 6.06 10.33
N ALA A 40 29.04 6.88 10.70
CA ALA A 40 28.90 7.94 11.69
C ALA A 40 27.68 8.83 11.40
N ALA A 41 26.98 9.22 12.47
CA ALA A 41 25.87 10.15 12.45
C ALA A 41 26.35 11.56 12.03
N GLY A 42 26.38 11.80 10.71
CA GLY A 42 26.48 13.13 10.14
C GLY A 42 25.10 13.78 10.12
N ARG A 43 24.93 14.86 10.89
CA ARG A 43 23.73 15.69 10.93
C ARG A 43 23.52 16.31 9.54
N LEU A 44 22.61 15.75 8.73
CA LEU A 44 22.19 16.38 7.47
C LEU A 44 21.39 17.66 7.80
N PRO A 45 21.66 18.79 7.13
CA PRO A 45 20.90 20.00 7.36
C PRO A 45 19.44 19.80 6.92
N ARG A 46 18.51 20.22 7.79
CA ARG A 46 17.07 20.30 7.51
C ARG A 46 16.85 21.27 6.35
N ARG A 47 16.89 20.76 5.12
CA ARG A 47 16.23 21.44 4.00
C ARG A 47 14.75 21.14 4.13
N ALA A 48 13.98 22.16 4.47
CA ALA A 48 12.54 22.16 4.26
C ALA A 48 12.30 21.74 2.81
N ALA A 49 11.81 20.52 2.61
CA ALA A 49 11.24 20.12 1.35
C ALA A 49 9.96 20.95 1.23
N GLY A 50 10.08 22.11 0.60
CA GLY A 50 8.94 22.93 0.23
C GLY A 50 7.97 22.03 -0.51
N ALA A 51 6.76 21.93 0.04
CA ALA A 51 5.61 21.44 -0.68
C ALA A 51 5.50 22.28 -1.95
N ARG A 52 6.03 21.76 -3.06
CA ARG A 52 5.71 22.31 -4.37
C ARG A 52 4.22 22.09 -4.50
N ALA A 53 3.47 23.19 -4.48
CA ALA A 53 2.04 23.18 -4.68
C ALA A 53 1.72 22.25 -5.84
N LEU A 54 0.81 21.29 -5.61
CA LEU A 54 0.20 20.49 -6.66
C LEU A 54 -0.75 21.40 -7.48
N ASP A 55 -0.22 22.48 -8.05
CA ASP A 55 -0.94 23.44 -8.90
C ASP A 55 -0.93 23.02 -10.38
N GLY A 56 -0.44 21.83 -10.68
CA GLY A 56 -0.44 21.25 -12.02
C GLY A 56 -1.74 20.51 -12.33
N ALA A 57 -2.89 21.17 -12.27
CA ALA A 57 -4.09 20.64 -12.92
C ALA A 57 -3.89 20.73 -14.44
N VAL A 58 -3.39 19.67 -15.07
CA VAL A 58 -3.29 19.58 -16.54
C VAL A 58 -4.71 19.67 -17.12
N PRO A 59 -5.02 20.66 -17.97
CA PRO A 59 -6.32 20.76 -18.61
C PRO A 59 -6.62 19.48 -19.41
N GLY A 60 -7.71 18.78 -19.08
CA GLY A 60 -8.12 17.54 -19.75
C GLY A 60 -7.77 16.24 -19.02
N HIS A 61 -7.12 16.28 -17.85
CA HIS A 61 -6.93 15.11 -17.00
C HIS A 61 -7.86 15.15 -15.79
N GLY A 62 -8.54 14.03 -15.57
CA GLY A 62 -9.57 13.86 -14.54
C GLY A 62 -9.05 14.04 -13.11
N VAL A 63 -10.01 14.10 -12.19
CA VAL A 63 -9.79 14.15 -10.75
C VAL A 63 -8.86 13.01 -10.32
N GLN A 64 -7.69 13.32 -9.75
CA GLN A 64 -6.65 12.32 -9.47
C GLN A 64 -6.41 12.24 -7.96
N PRO A 65 -6.68 11.10 -7.32
CA PRO A 65 -6.40 10.94 -5.90
C PRO A 65 -4.88 10.88 -5.68
N LEU A 66 -4.40 11.55 -4.64
CA LEU A 66 -3.06 11.30 -4.13
C LEU A 66 -3.07 9.90 -3.51
N THR A 67 -2.59 8.93 -4.29
CA THR A 67 -2.50 7.54 -3.86
C THR A 67 -1.45 7.41 -2.76
N HIS A 68 -1.69 6.47 -1.85
CA HIS A 68 -0.87 6.19 -0.68
C HIS A 68 -0.84 7.29 0.40
N GLY A 69 -1.64 8.35 0.24
CA GLY A 69 -1.73 9.43 1.20
C GLY A 69 -0.51 10.37 1.20
N PHE A 70 -0.30 11.06 2.31
CA PHE A 70 0.91 11.87 2.52
C PHE A 70 2.16 10.98 2.72
N PRO A 71 3.38 11.54 2.62
CA PRO A 71 4.59 10.86 3.06
C PRO A 71 4.64 10.78 4.60
N TRP A 72 3.72 10.02 5.19
CA TRP A 72 3.39 9.99 6.63
C TRP A 72 4.61 9.95 7.55
N ARG A 73 5.62 9.15 7.20
CA ARG A 73 6.84 8.96 8.00
C ARG A 73 7.71 10.21 8.14
N VAL A 74 7.64 11.13 7.18
CA VAL A 74 8.36 12.40 7.26
C VAL A 74 7.77 13.31 8.34
N PHE A 75 6.49 13.10 8.67
CA PHE A 75 5.74 13.85 9.65
C PHE A 75 5.60 13.12 10.99
N LEU A 76 6.29 12.00 11.18
CA LEU A 76 6.26 11.29 12.47
C LEU A 76 7.12 12.00 13.51
N GLU A 77 6.50 12.32 14.64
CA GLU A 77 7.12 12.83 15.85
C GLU A 77 6.79 11.87 17.00
N GLY A 78 7.66 10.89 17.21
CA GLY A 78 7.39 9.79 18.14
C GLY A 78 6.23 8.92 17.65
N ASP A 79 5.15 8.88 18.42
CA ASP A 79 3.91 8.14 18.15
C ASP A 79 2.80 9.01 17.54
N ARG A 80 3.11 10.26 17.16
CA ARG A 80 2.15 11.18 16.53
C ARG A 80 2.58 11.59 15.13
N ILE A 81 1.59 11.90 14.30
CA ILE A 81 1.80 12.49 12.97
C ILE A 81 1.53 13.99 13.08
N ALA A 82 2.57 14.80 12.91
CA ALA A 82 2.52 16.27 12.97
C ALA A 82 2.53 16.86 11.56
N LEU A 83 1.33 17.15 11.04
CA LEU A 83 1.14 17.70 9.70
C LEU A 83 1.21 19.24 9.73
N PRO A 84 2.08 19.87 8.90
CA PRO A 84 2.15 21.33 8.83
C PRO A 84 0.92 21.90 8.10
N ASP A 85 0.46 23.10 8.48
CA ASP A 85 -0.75 23.71 7.91
C ASP A 85 -0.73 23.85 6.38
N ALA A 86 0.46 24.03 5.79
CA ALA A 86 0.61 24.14 4.34
C ALA A 86 0.18 22.87 3.58
N ILE A 87 0.15 21.70 4.23
CA ILE A 87 -0.23 20.43 3.59
C ILE A 87 -1.71 20.39 3.19
N TRP A 88 -2.55 21.20 3.84
CA TRP A 88 -3.99 21.25 3.61
C TRP A 88 -4.36 22.13 2.40
N GLN A 89 -3.49 23.08 2.02
CA GLN A 89 -3.78 24.07 0.98
C GLN A 89 -4.24 23.46 -0.36
N PRO A 90 -3.64 22.37 -0.88
CA PRO A 90 -4.09 21.78 -2.14
C PRO A 90 -5.54 21.28 -2.13
N PHE A 91 -6.09 20.95 -0.96
CA PHE A 91 -7.45 20.41 -0.82
C PHE A 91 -8.55 21.48 -0.84
N GLN A 92 -8.19 22.76 -0.92
CA GLN A 92 -9.14 23.81 -1.30
C GLN A 92 -9.64 23.61 -2.75
N ASN A 93 -8.86 22.90 -3.57
CA ASN A 93 -9.28 22.50 -4.91
C ASN A 93 -10.17 21.24 -4.84
N ARG A 94 -11.41 21.35 -5.32
CA ARG A 94 -12.38 20.23 -5.37
C ARG A 94 -11.95 19.04 -6.26
N ARG A 95 -10.85 19.17 -7.01
CA ARG A 95 -10.27 18.08 -7.80
C ARG A 95 -9.16 17.33 -7.05
N CYS A 96 -8.73 17.80 -5.88
CA CYS A 96 -7.77 17.08 -5.06
C CYS A 96 -8.52 16.11 -4.15
N ASN A 97 -8.12 14.83 -4.16
CA ASN A 97 -8.69 13.79 -3.30
C ASN A 97 -7.53 12.99 -2.70
N LEU A 98 -7.75 12.33 -1.57
CA LEU A 98 -6.70 11.65 -0.83
C LEU A 98 -7.11 10.23 -0.45
N GLU A 99 -6.21 9.28 -0.67
CA GLU A 99 -6.40 7.91 -0.24
C GLU A 99 -6.13 7.74 1.27
N VAL A 100 -7.07 7.08 1.96
CA VAL A 100 -6.96 6.66 3.36
C VAL A 100 -6.46 5.21 3.40
N CYS A 101 -5.15 5.04 3.55
CA CYS A 101 -4.48 3.73 3.50
C CYS A 101 -3.37 3.61 4.57
N PHE A 102 -3.60 4.10 5.79
CA PHE A 102 -2.58 4.09 6.85
C PHE A 102 -1.89 2.74 7.10
N PRO A 103 -2.59 1.58 7.14
CA PRO A 103 -1.96 0.32 7.53
C PRO A 103 -0.84 -0.12 6.59
N VAL A 104 -0.94 0.10 5.27
CA VAL A 104 0.15 -0.26 4.34
C VAL A 104 1.38 0.64 4.51
N ARG A 105 1.21 1.85 5.05
CA ARG A 105 2.27 2.85 5.17
C ARG A 105 2.96 2.84 6.53
N LEU A 106 2.23 2.50 7.58
CA LEU A 106 2.64 2.64 8.98
C LEU A 106 2.44 1.37 9.82
N GLY A 107 1.93 0.27 9.24
CA GLY A 107 1.59 -0.93 9.99
C GLY A 107 2.78 -1.76 10.50
N ASP A 108 4.02 -1.42 10.11
CA ASP A 108 5.27 -1.90 10.71
C ASP A 108 5.67 -1.10 11.96
N LEU A 109 5.08 0.08 12.17
CA LEU A 109 5.36 0.97 13.29
C LEU A 109 4.27 0.94 14.35
N PHE A 110 3.01 0.82 13.93
CA PHE A 110 1.85 0.86 14.80
C PHE A 110 1.04 -0.42 14.69
N ASP A 111 0.66 -0.96 15.84
CA ASP A 111 -0.16 -2.16 15.93
C ASP A 111 -1.64 -1.84 15.73
N PHE A 112 -2.41 -2.83 15.27
CA PHE A 112 -3.86 -2.74 15.23
C PHE A 112 -4.42 -2.42 16.65
N PRO A 113 -5.33 -1.45 16.82
CA PRO A 113 -6.16 -0.80 15.81
C PRO A 113 -5.64 0.55 15.27
N TYR A 114 -4.32 0.78 15.31
CA TYR A 114 -3.64 1.95 14.76
C TYR A 114 -4.06 3.27 15.44
N ARG A 115 -4.05 3.30 16.77
CA ARG A 115 -4.59 4.42 17.56
C ARG A 115 -3.89 5.75 17.24
N GLU A 116 -2.62 5.68 16.92
CA GLU A 116 -1.73 6.77 16.57
C GLU A 116 -2.20 7.53 15.33
N VAL A 117 -2.92 6.88 14.41
CA VAL A 117 -3.40 7.51 13.18
C VAL A 117 -4.78 8.15 13.32
N TRP A 118 -5.54 7.83 14.36
CA TRP A 118 -6.93 8.30 14.50
C TRP A 118 -7.04 9.83 14.55
N PRO A 119 -6.22 10.57 15.35
CA PRO A 119 -6.28 12.04 15.35
C PRO A 119 -5.92 12.65 13.99
N THR A 120 -5.10 11.94 13.20
CA THR A 120 -4.75 12.39 11.85
C THR A 120 -5.91 12.21 10.89
N LEU A 121 -6.62 11.08 10.98
CA LEU A 121 -7.84 10.87 10.19
C LEU A 121 -8.94 11.88 10.57
N GLU A 122 -9.10 12.20 11.86
CA GLU A 122 -10.01 13.25 12.31
C GLU A 122 -9.65 14.62 11.71
N ALA A 123 -8.37 15.02 11.79
CA ALA A 123 -7.90 16.25 11.16
C ALA A 123 -8.07 16.25 9.63
N MET A 124 -7.92 15.10 8.97
CA MET A 124 -8.19 14.97 7.53
C MET A 124 -9.68 15.19 7.23
N VAL A 125 -10.59 14.61 8.02
CA VAL A 125 -12.03 14.82 7.86
C VAL A 125 -12.38 16.29 8.02
N ASP A 126 -11.84 16.96 9.04
CA ASP A 126 -12.12 18.37 9.33
C ASP A 126 -11.54 19.32 8.27
N ARG A 127 -10.31 19.07 7.81
CA ARG A 127 -9.56 20.01 6.95
C ARG A 127 -9.72 19.72 5.46
N ILE A 128 -9.94 18.47 5.06
CA ILE A 128 -10.08 18.04 3.66
C ILE A 128 -11.56 17.80 3.30
N GLY A 129 -12.35 17.32 4.24
CA GLY A 129 -13.74 16.90 4.00
C GLY A 129 -13.83 15.42 3.62
N PRO A 130 -14.82 14.67 4.17
CA PRO A 130 -14.93 13.23 3.95
C PRO A 130 -15.29 12.87 2.50
N ASP A 131 -15.90 13.78 1.75
CA ASP A 131 -16.20 13.63 0.32
C ASP A 131 -14.98 13.76 -0.58
N HIS A 132 -13.80 14.11 -0.02
CA HIS A 132 -12.51 14.14 -0.71
C HIS A 132 -11.56 13.01 -0.28
N LEU A 133 -12.01 12.15 0.63
CA LEU A 133 -11.25 11.02 1.16
C LEU A 133 -11.82 9.71 0.63
N LEU A 134 -10.95 8.79 0.22
CA LEU A 134 -11.33 7.46 -0.26
C LEU A 134 -10.50 6.39 0.42
N TRP A 135 -11.15 5.39 1.01
CA TRP A 135 -10.47 4.26 1.61
C TRP A 135 -9.88 3.33 0.55
N GLY A 136 -8.65 2.91 0.76
CA GLY A 136 -7.94 1.96 -0.10
C GLY A 136 -6.97 1.11 0.72
N THR A 137 -6.82 -0.16 0.31
CA THR A 137 -6.02 -1.13 1.07
C THR A 137 -4.65 -1.39 0.48
N ASP A 138 -4.40 -1.04 -0.78
CA ASP A 138 -3.18 -1.44 -1.50
C ASP A 138 -2.87 -2.95 -1.35
N MET A 139 -3.91 -3.79 -1.51
CA MET A 139 -3.72 -5.24 -1.51
C MET A 139 -2.88 -5.68 -2.72
N PRO A 140 -1.90 -6.59 -2.54
CA PRO A 140 -1.67 -7.42 -1.36
C PRO A 140 -0.68 -6.85 -0.33
N PHE A 141 -0.16 -5.64 -0.50
CA PHE A 141 0.96 -5.15 0.31
C PHE A 141 0.59 -4.96 1.78
N GLN A 142 -0.63 -4.51 2.06
CA GLN A 142 -1.12 -4.33 3.42
C GLN A 142 -1.26 -5.63 4.23
N ASN A 143 -1.36 -6.79 3.57
CA ASN A 143 -1.45 -8.09 4.27
C ASN A 143 -0.23 -8.38 5.16
N ARG A 144 0.88 -7.66 4.99
CA ARG A 144 2.03 -7.73 5.91
C ARG A 144 1.71 -7.21 7.32
N PHE A 145 0.68 -6.38 7.46
CA PHE A 145 0.39 -5.63 8.69
C PHE A 145 -1.02 -5.88 9.22
N CYS A 146 -2.01 -6.09 8.35
CA CYS A 146 -3.34 -6.52 8.78
C CYS A 146 -4.12 -7.26 7.71
N THR A 147 -5.12 -8.00 8.18
CA THR A 147 -6.13 -8.61 7.31
C THR A 147 -7.04 -7.55 6.67
N TYR A 148 -7.67 -7.87 5.54
CA TYR A 148 -8.70 -7.02 4.93
C TYR A 148 -9.80 -6.62 5.93
N ARG A 149 -10.24 -7.56 6.78
CA ARG A 149 -11.23 -7.27 7.83
C ARG A 149 -10.74 -6.22 8.82
N GLN A 150 -9.53 -6.39 9.34
CA GLN A 150 -8.94 -5.41 10.26
C GLN A 150 -8.80 -4.03 9.61
N SER A 151 -8.42 -3.98 8.32
CA SER A 151 -8.26 -2.73 7.57
C SER A 151 -9.54 -1.91 7.40
N ARG A 152 -10.71 -2.54 7.54
CA ARG A 152 -12.01 -1.86 7.60
C ARG A 152 -12.41 -1.55 9.04
N VAL A 153 -12.27 -2.55 9.92
CA VAL A 153 -12.76 -2.49 11.30
C VAL A 153 -12.13 -1.34 12.09
N TRP A 154 -10.86 -1.01 11.87
CA TRP A 154 -10.22 0.10 12.60
C TRP A 154 -10.91 1.46 12.32
N ILE A 155 -11.41 1.67 11.10
CA ILE A 155 -12.19 2.86 10.73
C ILE A 155 -13.63 2.71 11.20
N GLU A 156 -14.30 1.64 10.78
CA GLU A 156 -15.76 1.46 10.95
C GLU A 156 -16.19 1.35 12.42
N LYS A 157 -15.34 0.80 13.29
CA LYS A 157 -15.71 0.54 14.71
C LYS A 157 -15.02 1.45 15.70
N TYR A 158 -13.79 1.86 15.44
CA TYR A 158 -12.98 2.56 16.45
C TYR A 158 -12.86 4.07 16.21
N CYS A 159 -13.03 4.54 14.98
CA CYS A 159 -13.04 5.98 14.67
C CYS A 159 -14.43 6.57 14.93
N THR A 160 -14.82 6.66 16.21
CA THR A 160 -16.16 7.09 16.64
C THR A 160 -16.49 8.57 16.36
N PHE A 161 -15.49 9.36 15.98
CA PHE A 161 -15.68 10.75 15.52
C PHE A 161 -16.33 10.81 14.12
N LEU A 162 -16.31 9.71 13.36
CA LEU A 162 -16.99 9.62 12.07
C LEU A 162 -18.48 9.37 12.27
N ASP A 163 -19.31 10.29 11.80
CA ASP A 163 -20.73 10.01 11.62
C ASP A 163 -20.98 9.05 10.45
N LYS A 164 -22.22 8.55 10.35
CA LYS A 164 -22.59 7.55 9.34
C LYS A 164 -22.40 8.06 7.90
N ASP A 165 -22.64 9.35 7.67
CA ASP A 165 -22.50 9.97 6.35
C ASP A 165 -21.03 10.09 5.93
N SER A 166 -20.19 10.61 6.82
CA SER A 166 -18.74 10.74 6.60
C SER A 166 -18.09 9.37 6.41
N LEU A 167 -18.47 8.37 7.21
CA LEU A 167 -17.99 7.01 7.04
C LEU A 167 -18.43 6.43 5.68
N GLY A 168 -19.69 6.64 5.28
CA GLY A 168 -20.21 6.18 3.98
C GLY A 168 -19.47 6.80 2.80
N LYS A 169 -19.14 8.09 2.87
CA LYS A 169 -18.31 8.79 1.87
C LYS A 169 -16.92 8.18 1.78
N ILE A 170 -16.21 8.05 2.90
CA ILE A 170 -14.83 7.53 2.93
C ILE A 170 -14.76 6.08 2.46
N MET A 171 -15.68 5.22 2.92
CA MET A 171 -15.62 3.77 2.68
C MET A 171 -16.09 3.34 1.27
N GLY A 172 -16.50 4.28 0.42
CA GLY A 172 -16.83 3.99 -0.97
C GLY A 172 -17.55 5.10 -1.73
N GLY A 173 -18.32 5.96 -1.04
CA GLY A 173 -19.10 7.01 -1.70
C GLY A 173 -18.26 8.00 -2.52
N THR A 174 -17.09 8.39 -1.99
CA THR A 174 -16.14 9.25 -2.70
C THR A 174 -15.59 8.56 -3.95
N ALA A 175 -15.18 7.29 -3.84
CA ALA A 175 -14.70 6.53 -4.99
C ALA A 175 -15.79 6.36 -6.07
N ALA A 176 -17.04 6.06 -5.67
CA ALA A 176 -18.17 5.95 -6.60
C ALA A 176 -18.42 7.27 -7.35
N ARG A 177 -18.45 8.40 -6.63
CA ARG A 177 -18.58 9.74 -7.22
C ARG A 177 -17.48 10.04 -8.24
N LEU A 178 -16.24 9.68 -7.94
CA LEU A 178 -15.09 9.92 -8.82
C LEU A 178 -15.12 9.03 -10.08
N LEU A 179 -15.66 7.82 -9.96
CA LEU A 179 -15.73 6.84 -11.04
C LEU A 179 -17.05 6.92 -11.85
N GLY A 180 -18.02 7.73 -11.40
CA GLY A 180 -19.33 7.85 -12.06
C GLY A 180 -20.20 6.60 -11.91
N LEU A 181 -20.13 5.94 -10.75
CA LEU A 181 -20.86 4.72 -10.41
C LEU A 181 -22.14 4.99 -9.62
#